data_AF-F7YTK8-F1
#
_entry.id   AF-F7YTK8-F1
#
_cell.length_a   1.000
_cell.length_b   1.000
_cell.length_c   1.000
_cell.angle_alpha   90.00
_cell.angle_beta   90.00
_cell.angle_gamma   90.00
#
_symmetry.space_group_name_H-M   'P 1'
#
loop_
_entity.id
_entity.type
_entity.pdbx_description
1 polymer ?
#
loop_
_entity_poly.entity_id
_entity_poly.type
_entity_poly.pdbx_seq_one_letter_code
_entity_poly.pdbx_strand_id
1 'polypeptide(L)'
;MNTNPPIKVDYTPTGNFWIDNGLVHLLIKKGPGIYPANDLLRELRNDLLQPTGKMDQYYDQNTKQLVTYPKLGWIAPASHFIKVNDTSSNKISVAGKEYRTAPANPELNLKYKSKIADCEICGTHGLVVDTSMWIFPMVAAVDKFGNFYSGSKKGTLLCPRCAVAGVACYLSLLWVVQGRQTLHIFLFHGDLKDLELLRKEVIDYLKLSESKAGNVKLPFYGDYPHETILALLLELFSHIGSSKTLSDERRKILASIFGVETAAVGSKGSKLSLYCLSGSIEGTRQVFKARHLSNITQLHALYKLYEGWIAALADSQNPKQALTQVFRQFTVSQKQREETIWREKIAWAILEFSDPLPYVEDYLFEGKLRSDNKTPLVWGTVNVIDYYCKEVLSMEEKLIKVLMGFGSNLGKQSAEKKDMSVLYALRNAKNVEEYLKVLNDAQFRFEMMVPREIVELQEESKIFNTPWVRVKTLLSIYAMNSYLRTLKGGNEGQGGEKDE
;
A
#
# COMPACT_ATOMS: atom_id res chain seq x y z
N MET A 1 -15.95 40.34 -13.03
CA MET A 1 -15.52 39.47 -11.93
C MET A 1 -16.53 38.34 -11.81
N ASN A 2 -16.16 37.11 -12.20
CA ASN A 2 -17.03 35.95 -11.99
C ASN A 2 -16.94 35.54 -10.52
N THR A 3 -17.94 35.92 -9.72
CA THR A 3 -18.05 35.47 -8.34
C THR A 3 -18.54 34.03 -8.34
N ASN A 4 -17.67 33.10 -7.96
CA ASN A 4 -18.07 31.70 -7.80
C ASN A 4 -19.19 31.62 -6.74
N PRO A 5 -20.23 30.82 -6.96
CA PRO A 5 -21.29 30.65 -5.98
C PRO A 5 -20.71 30.12 -4.66
N PRO A 6 -21.25 30.54 -3.51
CA PRO A 6 -20.81 30.01 -2.22
C PRO A 6 -21.10 28.50 -2.15
N ILE A 7 -20.26 27.78 -1.41
CA ILE A 7 -20.40 26.33 -1.22
C ILE A 7 -20.77 26.03 0.22
N LYS A 8 -21.60 24.99 0.38
CA LYS A 8 -21.94 24.42 1.68
C LYS A 8 -20.92 23.33 2.03
N VAL A 9 -20.22 23.51 3.15
CA VAL A 9 -19.37 22.50 3.79
C VAL A 9 -20.19 21.89 4.91
N ASP A 10 -20.51 20.60 4.81
CA ASP A 10 -21.35 19.86 5.74
C ASP A 10 -21.05 18.36 5.68
N TYR A 11 -21.64 17.59 6.59
CA TYR A 11 -21.47 16.13 6.65
C TYR A 11 -22.32 15.36 5.62
N THR A 12 -22.79 16.00 4.55
CA THR A 12 -23.51 15.30 3.48
C THR A 12 -22.49 14.57 2.60
N PRO A 13 -22.42 13.22 2.61
CA PRO A 13 -21.46 12.50 1.81
C PRO A 13 -21.77 12.63 0.31
N THR A 14 -20.74 12.55 -0.52
CA THR A 14 -20.89 12.47 -1.98
C THR A 14 -20.81 11.04 -2.49
N GLY A 15 -20.29 10.12 -1.68
CA GLY A 15 -20.08 8.72 -2.08
C GLY A 15 -18.82 8.51 -2.91
N ASN A 16 -18.05 9.56 -3.20
CA ASN A 16 -16.78 9.47 -3.90
C ASN A 16 -15.61 9.66 -2.93
N PHE A 17 -14.75 8.65 -2.81
CA PHE A 17 -13.65 8.62 -1.86
C PHE A 17 -12.70 9.83 -1.95
N TRP A 18 -12.42 10.36 -3.15
CA TRP A 18 -11.55 11.52 -3.29
C TRP A 18 -12.23 12.81 -2.80
N ILE A 19 -13.47 13.01 -3.22
CA ILE A 19 -14.23 14.22 -2.89
C ILE A 19 -14.59 14.24 -1.40
N ASP A 20 -14.98 13.10 -0.85
CA ASP A 20 -15.31 12.96 0.58
C ASP A 20 -14.11 13.25 1.49
N ASN A 21 -12.90 12.80 1.13
CA ASN A 21 -11.68 13.16 1.86
C ASN A 21 -11.37 14.66 1.80
N GLY A 22 -11.63 15.28 0.65
CA GLY A 22 -11.55 16.72 0.48
C GLY A 22 -12.55 17.50 1.33
N LEU A 23 -13.80 17.02 1.40
CA LEU A 23 -14.84 17.60 2.26
C LEU A 23 -14.46 17.51 3.74
N VAL A 24 -13.93 16.36 4.17
CA VAL A 24 -13.43 16.16 5.53
C VAL A 24 -12.30 17.14 5.85
N HIS A 25 -11.38 17.40 4.91
CA HIS A 25 -10.37 18.44 5.10
C HIS A 25 -10.99 19.82 5.38
N LEU A 26 -11.97 20.19 4.57
CA LEU A 26 -12.66 21.48 4.72
C LEU A 26 -13.44 21.55 6.03
N LEU A 27 -14.10 20.47 6.44
CA LEU A 27 -14.81 20.36 7.72
C LEU A 27 -13.84 20.57 8.90
N ILE A 28 -12.69 19.91 8.91
CA ILE A 28 -11.68 20.08 9.97
C ILE A 28 -11.16 21.52 9.99
N LYS A 29 -10.89 22.11 8.81
CA LYS A 29 -10.27 23.43 8.72
C LYS A 29 -11.24 24.58 9.03
N LYS A 30 -12.49 24.46 8.62
CA LYS A 30 -13.47 25.57 8.63
C LYS A 30 -14.68 25.33 9.53
N GLY A 31 -14.97 24.08 9.86
CA GLY A 31 -16.26 23.67 10.41
C GLY A 31 -17.37 23.64 9.34
N PRO A 32 -18.56 23.16 9.72
CA PRO A 32 -19.72 23.19 8.85
C PRO A 32 -20.21 24.63 8.65
N GLY A 33 -20.56 25.00 7.42
CA GLY A 33 -20.98 26.36 7.09
C GLY A 33 -21.12 26.62 5.59
N ILE A 34 -21.40 27.87 5.25
CA ILE A 34 -21.48 28.35 3.86
C ILE A 34 -20.34 29.33 3.63
N TYR A 35 -19.50 29.07 2.63
CA TYR A 35 -18.28 29.84 2.38
C TYR A 35 -18.16 30.26 0.92
N PRO A 36 -17.62 31.45 0.61
CA PRO A 36 -17.30 31.83 -0.76
C PRO A 36 -16.25 30.88 -1.35
N ALA A 37 -16.54 30.28 -2.52
CA ALA A 37 -15.63 29.30 -3.13
C ALA A 37 -14.26 29.90 -3.47
N ASN A 38 -14.22 31.18 -3.87
CA ASN A 38 -12.97 31.88 -4.20
C ASN A 38 -12.04 32.05 -3.00
N ASP A 39 -12.60 32.29 -1.81
CA ASP A 39 -11.79 32.43 -0.61
C ASP A 39 -11.23 31.07 -0.18
N LEU A 40 -12.05 30.01 -0.25
CA LEU A 40 -11.56 28.65 -0.01
C LEU A 40 -10.47 28.23 -1.01
N LEU A 41 -10.63 28.50 -2.30
CA LEU A 41 -9.61 28.18 -3.30
C LEU A 41 -8.31 28.97 -3.09
N ARG A 42 -8.41 30.25 -2.67
CA ARG A 42 -7.25 31.08 -2.33
C ARG A 42 -6.50 30.51 -1.13
N GLU A 43 -7.22 30.08 -0.11
CA GLU A 43 -6.62 29.44 1.06
C GLU A 43 -5.99 28.09 0.73
N LEU A 44 -6.71 27.21 0.03
CA LEU A 44 -6.19 25.91 -0.41
C LEU A 44 -4.94 26.07 -1.26
N ARG A 45 -4.91 27.08 -2.14
CA ARG A 45 -3.71 27.42 -2.90
C ARG A 45 -2.57 27.78 -1.96
N ASN A 46 -2.78 28.63 -0.96
CA ASN A 46 -1.73 29.04 -0.04
C ASN A 46 -1.20 27.86 0.79
N ASP A 47 -2.05 26.90 1.15
CA ASP A 47 -1.62 25.67 1.84
C ASP A 47 -0.82 24.74 0.92
N LEU A 48 -1.24 24.62 -0.36
CA LEU A 48 -0.64 23.75 -1.36
C LEU A 48 0.63 24.33 -2.00
N LEU A 49 0.78 25.66 -2.03
CA LEU A 49 1.89 26.35 -2.67
C LEU A 49 2.87 26.83 -1.59
N GLN A 50 3.95 26.08 -1.41
CA GLN A 50 4.93 26.33 -0.34
C GLN A 50 6.33 26.64 -0.89
N PRO A 51 7.20 27.29 -0.11
CA PRO A 51 8.60 27.48 -0.47
C PRO A 51 9.32 26.14 -0.67
N THR A 52 10.06 25.99 -1.78
CA THR A 52 10.79 24.76 -2.12
C THR A 52 12.15 24.62 -1.42
N GLY A 53 12.50 25.56 -0.53
CA GLY A 53 13.84 25.71 0.06
C GLY A 53 14.92 26.20 -0.91
N LYS A 54 14.56 26.49 -2.18
CA LYS A 54 15.45 27.09 -3.18
C LYS A 54 15.11 28.56 -3.36
N MET A 55 16.10 29.32 -3.81
CA MET A 55 15.92 30.72 -4.22
C MET A 55 15.88 30.82 -5.74
N ASP A 56 15.14 31.80 -6.27
CA ASP A 56 15.06 32.11 -7.70
C ASP A 56 15.19 33.63 -7.91
N GLN A 57 15.72 34.05 -9.05
CA GLN A 57 15.99 35.45 -9.37
C GLN A 57 14.88 36.05 -10.23
N TYR A 58 14.40 37.22 -9.83
CA TYR A 58 13.32 37.94 -10.49
C TYR A 58 13.76 39.37 -10.79
N TYR A 59 13.30 39.92 -11.91
CA TYR A 59 13.60 41.29 -12.30
C TYR A 59 12.50 42.22 -11.81
N ASP A 60 12.82 43.05 -10.82
CA ASP A 60 11.88 44.04 -10.31
C ASP A 60 11.84 45.26 -11.25
N GLN A 61 10.68 45.50 -11.85
CA GLN A 61 10.48 46.60 -12.82
C GLN A 61 10.59 47.99 -12.17
N ASN A 62 10.31 48.11 -10.87
CA ASN A 62 10.32 49.40 -10.16
C ASN A 62 11.75 49.80 -9.80
N THR A 63 12.55 48.85 -9.29
CA THR A 63 13.94 49.08 -8.88
C THR A 63 14.95 48.83 -9.99
N LYS A 64 14.52 48.21 -11.11
CA LYS A 64 15.35 47.77 -12.24
C LYS A 64 16.49 46.83 -11.85
N GLN A 65 16.36 46.14 -10.71
CA GLN A 65 17.36 45.25 -10.16
C GLN A 65 16.86 43.80 -10.11
N LEU A 66 17.80 42.86 -10.04
CA LEU A 66 17.49 41.46 -9.77
C LEU A 66 17.29 41.27 -8.28
N VAL A 67 16.08 40.86 -7.91
CA VAL A 67 15.69 40.54 -6.53
C VAL A 67 15.54 39.04 -6.41
N THR A 68 16.05 38.48 -5.32
CA THR A 68 16.00 37.04 -5.06
C THR A 68 14.84 36.73 -4.14
N TYR A 69 13.95 35.82 -4.55
CA TYR A 69 12.81 35.36 -3.76
C TYR A 69 12.85 33.85 -3.54
N PRO A 70 12.25 33.32 -2.45
CA PRO A 70 12.03 31.90 -2.29
C PRO A 70 11.19 31.35 -3.45
N LYS A 71 11.70 30.29 -4.08
CA LYS A 71 10.99 29.60 -5.16
C LYS A 71 9.79 28.85 -4.58
N LEU A 72 8.60 29.25 -4.99
CA LEU A 72 7.35 28.57 -4.65
C LEU A 72 7.11 27.36 -5.54
N GLY A 73 6.50 26.33 -4.97
CA GLY A 73 6.10 25.13 -5.70
C GLY A 73 4.95 24.41 -5.00
N TRP A 74 4.17 23.66 -5.78
CA TRP A 74 3.14 22.80 -5.23
C TRP A 74 3.78 21.72 -4.33
N ILE A 75 3.20 21.45 -3.17
CA ILE A 75 3.65 20.36 -2.31
C ILE A 75 3.43 19.00 -2.98
N ALA A 76 4.22 18.00 -2.60
CA ALA A 76 3.99 16.63 -3.05
C ALA A 76 2.79 16.00 -2.29
N PRO A 77 1.95 15.19 -2.97
CA PRO A 77 2.10 14.77 -4.36
C PRO A 77 1.36 15.69 -5.35
N ALA A 78 0.73 16.79 -4.89
CA ALA A 78 -0.05 17.71 -5.72
C ALA A 78 0.76 18.25 -6.92
N SER A 79 2.07 18.46 -6.76
CA SER A 79 2.99 18.85 -7.84
C SER A 79 3.01 17.93 -9.06
N HIS A 80 2.60 16.67 -8.92
CA HIS A 80 2.51 15.71 -10.04
C HIS A 80 1.21 15.83 -10.84
N PHE A 81 0.21 16.53 -10.30
CA PHE A 81 -1.14 16.68 -10.87
C PHE A 81 -1.46 18.12 -11.26
N ILE A 82 -1.03 19.09 -10.45
CA ILE A 82 -1.31 20.51 -10.64
C ILE A 82 -0.19 21.14 -11.46
N LYS A 83 -0.50 21.44 -12.72
CA LYS A 83 0.43 22.09 -13.68
C LYS A 83 -0.01 23.49 -14.08
N VAL A 84 -0.81 24.16 -13.24
CA VAL A 84 -1.27 25.51 -13.54
C VAL A 84 -0.03 26.39 -13.68
N ASN A 85 0.27 26.75 -14.93
CA ASN A 85 1.37 27.65 -15.26
C ASN A 85 0.94 29.05 -14.84
N ASP A 86 1.86 29.76 -14.20
CA ASP A 86 1.70 31.16 -13.91
C ASP A 86 1.53 31.93 -15.23
N THR A 87 0.33 32.44 -15.48
CA THR A 87 0.01 33.28 -16.65
C THR A 87 0.37 34.74 -16.43
N SER A 88 0.78 35.14 -15.22
CA SER A 88 0.96 36.54 -14.83
C SER A 88 2.41 37.05 -14.82
N SER A 89 3.43 36.18 -14.82
CA SER A 89 4.81 36.65 -14.82
C SER A 89 5.29 36.99 -16.24
N ASN A 90 5.24 38.27 -16.62
CA ASN A 90 5.95 38.76 -17.79
C ASN A 90 7.44 38.42 -17.68
N LYS A 91 8.08 38.12 -18.81
CA LYS A 91 9.52 37.89 -18.87
C LYS A 91 10.23 39.05 -19.56
N ILE A 92 11.38 39.44 -19.03
CA ILE A 92 12.22 40.50 -19.60
C ILE A 92 13.61 39.92 -19.85
N SER A 93 14.18 40.21 -21.02
CA SER A 93 15.56 39.87 -21.35
C SER A 93 16.50 40.96 -20.81
N VAL A 94 17.40 40.58 -19.92
CA VAL A 94 18.45 41.45 -19.38
C VAL A 94 19.79 40.77 -19.66
N ALA A 95 20.67 41.44 -20.42
CA ALA A 95 21.98 40.91 -20.81
C ALA A 95 21.93 39.50 -21.45
N GLY A 96 20.92 39.25 -22.29
CA GLY A 96 20.76 37.97 -23.01
C GLY A 96 20.18 36.82 -22.18
N LYS A 97 19.79 37.05 -20.92
CA LYS A 97 19.09 36.08 -20.07
C LYS A 97 17.67 36.56 -19.75
N GLU A 98 16.69 35.67 -19.83
CA GLU A 98 15.29 35.98 -19.48
C GLU A 98 15.05 35.84 -17.97
N TYR A 99 14.50 36.88 -17.36
CA TYR A 99 14.04 36.88 -15.96
C TYR A 99 12.54 37.13 -15.89
N ARG A 100 11.87 36.48 -14.93
CA ARG A 100 10.47 36.76 -14.61
C ARG A 100 10.36 38.04 -13.78
N THR A 101 9.30 38.80 -13.98
CA THR A 101 9.11 40.07 -13.25
C THR A 101 8.52 39.92 -11.86
N ALA A 102 7.98 38.75 -11.53
CA ALA A 102 7.40 38.44 -10.23
C ALA A 102 7.50 36.94 -9.92
N PRO A 103 7.49 36.55 -8.63
CA PRO A 103 7.35 35.17 -8.19
C PRO A 103 6.11 34.49 -8.77
N ALA A 104 6.19 33.17 -8.92
CA ALA A 104 5.10 32.40 -9.49
C ALA A 104 3.84 32.46 -8.60
N ASN A 105 2.73 33.00 -9.10
CA ASN A 105 1.46 33.09 -8.36
C ASN A 105 0.30 32.46 -9.14
N PRO A 106 0.31 31.13 -9.35
CA PRO A 106 -0.73 30.45 -10.10
C PRO A 106 -2.09 30.54 -9.39
N GLU A 107 -3.15 30.92 -10.12
CA GLU A 107 -4.51 30.97 -9.57
C GLU A 107 -5.28 29.68 -9.81
N LEU A 108 -5.99 29.19 -8.78
CA LEU A 108 -6.93 28.08 -8.88
C LEU A 108 -8.32 28.64 -9.16
N ASN A 109 -8.69 28.71 -10.44
CA ASN A 109 -9.98 29.26 -10.88
C ASN A 109 -10.87 28.16 -11.48
N LEU A 110 -12.10 28.09 -11.00
CA LEU A 110 -13.13 27.18 -11.52
C LEU A 110 -13.76 27.75 -12.79
N LYS A 111 -13.68 26.99 -13.89
CA LYS A 111 -14.27 27.37 -15.18
C LYS A 111 -15.66 26.74 -15.31
N TYR A 112 -16.69 27.55 -15.09
CA TYR A 112 -18.08 27.12 -15.19
C TYR A 112 -18.53 26.99 -16.64
N LYS A 113 -19.38 25.98 -16.90
CA LYS A 113 -20.15 25.91 -18.14
C LYS A 113 -21.32 26.88 -18.09
N SER A 114 -21.73 27.36 -19.26
CA SER A 114 -22.89 28.23 -19.40
C SER A 114 -24.23 27.52 -19.14
N LYS A 115 -24.25 26.18 -19.27
CA LYS A 115 -25.42 25.35 -19.01
C LYS A 115 -25.38 24.79 -17.60
N ILE A 116 -26.53 24.86 -16.92
CA ILE A 116 -26.81 24.17 -15.66
C ILE A 116 -26.96 22.66 -15.96
N ALA A 117 -26.42 21.82 -15.09
CA ALA A 117 -26.49 20.36 -15.21
C ALA A 117 -26.40 19.70 -13.83
N ASP A 118 -26.60 18.40 -13.78
CA ASP A 118 -26.38 17.61 -12.57
C ASP A 118 -24.89 17.35 -12.36
N CYS A 119 -24.45 17.46 -11.11
CA CYS A 119 -23.12 17.01 -10.73
C CYS A 119 -23.03 15.49 -10.84
N GLU A 120 -22.07 14.98 -11.61
CA GLU A 120 -21.86 13.55 -11.84
C GLU A 120 -21.34 12.79 -10.60
N ILE A 121 -21.02 13.50 -9.52
CA ILE A 121 -20.58 12.91 -8.25
C ILE A 121 -21.69 12.95 -7.19
N CYS A 122 -22.27 14.12 -6.92
CA CYS A 122 -23.23 14.27 -5.82
C CYS A 122 -24.70 14.44 -6.27
N GLY A 123 -24.96 14.48 -7.58
CA GLY A 123 -26.32 14.62 -8.13
C GLY A 123 -26.95 16.00 -7.99
N THR A 124 -26.28 16.98 -7.35
CA THR A 124 -26.83 18.34 -7.21
C THR A 124 -26.98 19.01 -8.58
N HIS A 125 -28.18 19.47 -8.88
CA HIS A 125 -28.50 20.27 -10.08
C HIS A 125 -28.05 21.72 -9.90
N GLY A 126 -27.22 22.24 -10.81
CA GLY A 126 -26.71 23.60 -10.67
C GLY A 126 -25.65 24.00 -11.68
N LEU A 127 -24.93 25.09 -11.38
CA LEU A 127 -23.73 25.47 -12.12
C LEU A 127 -22.67 24.37 -11.97
N VAL A 128 -22.10 23.94 -13.10
CA VAL A 128 -21.09 22.89 -13.13
C VAL A 128 -19.79 23.37 -13.75
N VAL A 129 -18.69 22.74 -13.33
CA VAL A 129 -17.34 22.93 -13.86
C VAL A 129 -16.93 21.70 -14.65
N ASP A 130 -16.14 21.90 -15.71
CA ASP A 130 -15.48 20.78 -16.39
C ASP A 130 -14.30 20.31 -15.54
N THR A 131 -14.25 19.02 -15.24
CA THR A 131 -13.21 18.49 -14.36
C THR A 131 -11.92 18.32 -15.11
N SER A 132 -10.83 18.69 -14.44
CA SER A 132 -9.48 18.44 -14.91
C SER A 132 -8.68 17.70 -13.84
N MET A 133 -7.54 17.12 -14.23
CA MET A 133 -6.69 16.33 -13.33
C MET A 133 -6.31 17.05 -12.02
N TRP A 134 -6.15 18.39 -12.03
CA TRP A 134 -5.84 19.15 -10.81
C TRP A 134 -7.02 19.26 -9.83
N ILE A 135 -8.24 18.93 -10.22
CA ILE A 135 -9.43 18.84 -9.34
C ILE A 135 -9.66 17.39 -8.94
N PHE A 136 -9.57 16.47 -9.90
CA PHE A 136 -9.82 15.05 -9.68
C PHE A 136 -8.84 14.25 -10.56
N PRO A 137 -7.75 13.70 -9.99
CA PRO A 137 -6.70 13.02 -10.74
C PRO A 137 -7.13 11.83 -11.60
N MET A 138 -8.28 11.24 -11.28
CA MET A 138 -8.82 10.08 -11.99
C MET A 138 -9.54 10.44 -13.29
N VAL A 139 -9.71 11.73 -13.60
CA VAL A 139 -10.22 12.16 -14.92
C VAL A 139 -9.10 12.06 -15.95
N ALA A 140 -9.09 10.96 -16.69
CA ALA A 140 -8.22 10.79 -17.85
C ALA A 140 -8.84 11.41 -19.10
N ALA A 141 -7.99 11.82 -20.04
CA ALA A 141 -8.40 12.04 -21.42
C ALA A 141 -8.84 10.70 -22.04
N VAL A 142 -9.88 10.77 -22.88
CA VAL A 142 -10.64 9.65 -23.47
C VAL A 142 -9.77 8.63 -24.22
N ASP A 143 -8.53 8.99 -24.56
CA ASP A 143 -7.56 8.21 -25.33
C ASP A 143 -6.62 7.32 -24.50
N LYS A 144 -6.67 7.36 -23.15
CA LYS A 144 -5.63 6.72 -22.30
C LYS A 144 -6.08 5.77 -21.21
N PHE A 145 -7.37 5.44 -21.12
CA PHE A 145 -7.85 4.44 -20.15
C PHE A 145 -8.80 3.43 -20.78
N GLY A 146 -8.38 2.15 -20.74
CA GLY A 146 -9.31 1.06 -20.61
C GLY A 146 -9.82 1.02 -19.17
N ASN A 147 -11.06 1.47 -18.97
CA ASN A 147 -11.96 1.19 -17.85
C ASN A 147 -11.47 1.46 -16.42
N PHE A 148 -11.74 2.68 -15.92
CA PHE A 148 -12.00 2.92 -14.49
C PHE A 148 -13.35 3.59 -14.25
N TYR A 149 -13.78 4.45 -15.19
CA TYR A 149 -15.16 4.91 -15.34
C TYR A 149 -15.55 4.72 -16.81
N SER A 150 -16.14 3.56 -17.15
CA SER A 150 -16.59 3.25 -18.51
C SER A 150 -17.68 4.21 -19.02
N GLY A 151 -18.28 5.04 -18.15
CA GLY A 151 -19.28 6.05 -18.48
C GLY A 151 -18.75 7.43 -18.87
N SER A 152 -17.51 7.79 -18.53
CA SER A 152 -17.01 9.17 -18.69
C SER A 152 -16.26 9.37 -20.01
N LYS A 153 -16.95 9.11 -21.14
CA LYS A 153 -16.47 9.51 -22.48
C LYS A 153 -16.49 11.04 -22.70
N LYS A 154 -17.03 11.80 -21.74
CA LYS A 154 -17.04 13.25 -21.65
C LYS A 154 -16.41 13.62 -20.31
N GLY A 155 -15.63 14.71 -20.26
CA GLY A 155 -15.03 15.21 -19.02
C GLY A 155 -16.07 15.33 -17.91
N THR A 156 -15.70 14.93 -16.70
CA THR A 156 -16.63 14.84 -15.57
C THR A 156 -17.19 16.22 -15.21
N LEU A 157 -18.50 16.32 -14.97
CA LEU A 157 -19.13 17.58 -14.54
C LEU A 157 -19.28 17.64 -13.02
N LEU A 158 -18.71 18.65 -12.38
CA LEU A 158 -18.76 18.81 -10.93
C LEU A 158 -19.48 20.09 -10.52
N CYS A 159 -20.26 20.03 -9.44
CA CYS A 159 -20.72 21.25 -8.76
C CYS A 159 -19.53 21.94 -8.06
N PRO A 160 -19.63 23.24 -7.74
CA PRO A 160 -18.58 23.97 -7.03
C PRO A 160 -18.13 23.29 -5.73
N ARG A 161 -19.06 22.71 -4.96
CA ARG A 161 -18.77 21.99 -3.71
C ARG A 161 -17.81 20.82 -3.94
N CYS A 162 -18.14 19.93 -4.89
CA CYS A 162 -17.28 18.81 -5.24
C CYS A 162 -15.96 19.28 -5.84
N ALA A 163 -15.96 20.34 -6.66
CA ALA A 163 -14.74 20.85 -7.27
C ALA A 163 -13.74 21.40 -6.22
N VAL A 164 -14.20 22.22 -5.28
CA VAL A 164 -13.35 22.74 -4.19
C VAL A 164 -12.87 21.61 -3.29
N ALA A 165 -13.75 20.65 -2.95
CA ALA A 165 -13.37 19.47 -2.19
C ALA A 165 -12.31 18.62 -2.93
N GLY A 166 -12.43 18.43 -4.24
CA GLY A 166 -11.44 17.70 -5.04
C GLY A 166 -10.03 18.29 -4.92
N VAL A 167 -9.92 19.63 -4.86
CA VAL A 167 -8.65 20.33 -4.62
C VAL A 167 -8.18 20.15 -3.17
N ALA A 168 -9.09 20.25 -2.20
CA ALA A 168 -8.78 20.06 -0.79
C ALA A 168 -8.26 18.64 -0.47
N CYS A 169 -8.61 17.64 -1.28
CA CYS A 169 -8.18 16.26 -1.09
C CYS A 169 -6.65 16.09 -1.10
N TYR A 170 -5.91 16.89 -1.88
CA TYR A 170 -4.43 16.77 -1.90
C TYR A 170 -3.77 16.98 -0.53
N LEU A 171 -4.36 17.81 0.33
CA LEU A 171 -3.89 18.07 1.70
C LEU A 171 -4.23 16.92 2.66
N SER A 172 -5.03 15.95 2.19
CA SER A 172 -5.59 14.83 2.96
C SER A 172 -4.84 13.54 2.74
N LEU A 173 -4.09 13.45 1.65
CA LEU A 173 -3.47 12.22 1.18
C LEU A 173 -2.43 11.69 2.15
N LEU A 174 -2.38 10.37 2.29
CA LEU A 174 -1.17 9.66 2.68
C LEU A 174 -0.48 9.18 1.42
N TRP A 175 0.84 9.31 1.33
CA TRP A 175 1.55 8.93 0.12
C TRP A 175 3.02 8.58 0.38
N VAL A 176 3.57 7.74 -0.50
CA VAL A 176 5.00 7.40 -0.56
C VAL A 176 5.49 7.36 -2.00
N VAL A 177 6.78 7.64 -2.20
CA VAL A 177 7.46 7.56 -3.48
C VAL A 177 8.65 6.62 -3.39
N GLN A 178 8.69 5.63 -4.28
CA GLN A 178 9.82 4.71 -4.45
C GLN A 178 10.64 5.09 -5.68
N GLY A 179 11.97 5.15 -5.52
CA GLY A 179 12.93 5.33 -6.62
C GLY A 179 12.74 6.60 -7.49
N ARG A 180 11.97 7.59 -7.00
CA ARG A 180 11.49 8.77 -7.75
C ARG A 180 10.59 8.44 -8.96
N GLN A 181 10.12 7.20 -9.08
CA GLN A 181 9.38 6.75 -10.26
C GLN A 181 7.99 6.22 -9.90
N THR A 182 7.79 5.64 -8.73
CA THR A 182 6.52 5.05 -8.35
C THR A 182 5.91 5.84 -7.20
N LEU A 183 4.67 6.30 -7.35
CA LEU A 183 3.91 7.01 -6.33
C LEU A 183 2.70 6.15 -5.92
N HIS A 184 2.57 5.91 -4.62
CA HIS A 184 1.41 5.28 -4.02
C HIS A 184 0.68 6.31 -3.15
N ILE A 185 -0.63 6.44 -3.33
CA ILE A 185 -1.52 7.33 -2.58
C ILE A 185 -2.59 6.51 -1.88
N PHE A 186 -2.79 6.76 -0.59
CA PHE A 186 -3.77 6.07 0.25
C PHE A 186 -4.87 7.02 0.71
N LEU A 187 -6.10 6.53 0.65
CA LEU A 187 -7.31 7.26 1.02
C LEU A 187 -8.28 6.31 1.74
N PHE A 188 -8.72 6.70 2.94
CA PHE A 188 -9.79 5.98 3.63
C PHE A 188 -11.16 6.51 3.18
N HIS A 189 -12.16 5.64 3.13
CA HIS A 189 -13.53 6.04 2.75
C HIS A 189 -14.57 5.33 3.62
N GLY A 190 -15.61 6.07 4.01
CA GLY A 190 -16.63 5.64 4.96
C GLY A 190 -17.53 6.82 5.32
N ASP A 191 -18.11 6.80 6.52
CA ASP A 191 -18.86 7.94 7.05
C ASP A 191 -17.95 9.17 7.23
N LEU A 192 -18.45 10.37 6.91
CA LEU A 192 -17.64 11.58 6.97
C LEU A 192 -17.17 11.92 8.40
N LYS A 193 -17.94 11.58 9.44
CA LYS A 193 -17.54 11.80 10.83
C LYS A 193 -16.46 10.81 11.25
N ASP A 194 -16.59 9.54 10.83
CA ASP A 194 -15.55 8.54 11.09
C ASP A 194 -14.24 8.92 10.38
N LEU A 195 -14.32 9.43 9.14
CA LEU A 195 -13.16 9.92 8.40
C LEU A 195 -12.55 11.17 9.04
N GLU A 196 -13.37 12.11 9.50
CA GLU A 196 -12.90 13.27 10.25
C GLU A 196 -12.15 12.85 11.51
N LEU A 197 -12.76 11.96 12.29
CA LEU A 197 -12.19 11.46 13.54
C LEU A 197 -10.89 10.71 13.29
N LEU A 198 -10.87 9.78 12.33
CA LEU A 198 -9.67 9.06 11.90
C LEU A 198 -8.56 10.04 11.56
N ARG A 199 -8.88 11.07 10.78
CA ARG A 199 -7.89 12.01 10.31
C ARG A 199 -7.32 12.87 11.43
N LYS A 200 -8.22 13.55 12.15
CA LYS A 200 -7.86 14.53 13.18
C LYS A 200 -7.13 13.87 14.34
N GLU A 201 -7.57 12.69 14.76
CA GLU A 201 -7.08 12.05 15.98
C GLU A 201 -6.00 10.99 15.72
N VAL A 202 -5.82 10.53 14.47
CA VAL A 202 -4.82 9.49 14.15
C VAL A 202 -3.90 9.94 13.04
N ILE A 203 -4.41 10.14 11.83
CA ILE A 203 -3.58 10.30 10.63
C ILE A 203 -2.68 11.54 10.72
N ASP A 204 -3.22 12.68 11.17
CA ASP A 204 -2.44 13.92 11.22
C ASP A 204 -1.33 13.87 12.30
N TYR A 205 -1.43 12.98 13.29
CA TYR A 205 -0.37 12.71 14.27
C TYR A 205 0.72 11.73 13.77
N LEU A 206 0.37 10.88 12.81
CA LEU A 206 1.30 9.92 12.21
C LEU A 206 1.99 10.47 10.95
N LYS A 207 1.48 11.57 10.39
CA LYS A 207 2.09 12.23 9.23
C LYS A 207 3.46 12.81 9.58
N LEU A 208 4.40 12.61 8.67
CA LEU A 208 5.72 13.20 8.73
C LEU A 208 5.63 14.66 8.27
N SER A 209 6.31 15.56 8.99
CA SER A 209 6.26 16.99 8.73
C SER A 209 6.97 17.41 7.43
N GLU A 210 7.81 16.56 6.82
CA GLU A 210 8.46 16.84 5.52
C GLU A 210 9.29 15.64 5.04
N SER A 211 8.99 15.06 3.88
CA SER A 211 9.91 14.11 3.21
C SER A 211 9.65 14.01 1.70
N LYS A 212 10.74 13.95 0.92
CA LYS A 212 10.69 13.70 -0.53
C LYS A 212 10.20 12.30 -0.88
N ALA A 213 10.26 11.37 0.08
CA ALA A 213 9.90 9.98 -0.10
C ALA A 213 8.45 9.66 0.34
N GLY A 214 7.71 10.62 0.89
CA GLY A 214 6.36 10.41 1.38
C GLY A 214 6.04 11.25 2.62
N ASN A 215 4.78 11.21 3.04
CA ASN A 215 4.35 11.83 4.31
C ASN A 215 3.94 10.79 5.37
N VAL A 216 4.23 9.51 5.13
CA VAL A 216 3.99 8.43 6.09
C VAL A 216 5.25 7.58 6.24
N LYS A 217 5.53 7.15 7.47
CA LYS A 217 6.59 6.20 7.74
C LYS A 217 6.04 4.79 7.57
N LEU A 218 6.63 4.01 6.67
CA LEU A 218 6.24 2.63 6.46
C LEU A 218 7.36 1.67 6.87
N PRO A 219 7.01 0.50 7.43
CA PRO A 219 7.97 -0.53 7.74
C PRO A 219 8.63 -1.06 6.46
N PHE A 220 7.97 -1.08 5.32
CA PHE A 220 8.58 -1.39 4.02
C PHE A 220 7.69 -0.85 2.92
N TYR A 221 8.23 -0.71 1.72
CA TYR A 221 7.48 -0.33 0.53
C TYR A 221 8.35 -0.59 -0.69
N GLY A 222 7.72 -0.67 -1.85
CA GLY A 222 8.43 -0.89 -3.12
C GLY A 222 7.63 -0.34 -4.28
N ASP A 223 7.88 -0.90 -5.47
CA ASP A 223 7.24 -0.45 -6.69
C ASP A 223 5.82 -0.98 -6.84
N TYR A 224 5.42 -1.93 -6.01
CA TYR A 224 4.13 -2.58 -6.12
C TYR A 224 3.14 -2.12 -5.03
N PRO A 225 1.83 -2.06 -5.34
CA PRO A 225 0.85 -1.48 -4.44
C PRO A 225 0.53 -2.38 -3.25
N HIS A 226 0.34 -3.69 -3.41
CA HIS A 226 -0.16 -4.55 -2.33
C HIS A 226 0.84 -4.71 -1.19
N GLU A 227 2.13 -4.83 -1.48
CA GLU A 227 3.18 -4.81 -0.44
C GLU A 227 3.14 -3.51 0.37
N THR A 228 2.87 -2.38 -0.28
CA THR A 228 2.86 -1.06 0.35
C THR A 228 1.58 -0.84 1.15
N ILE A 229 0.44 -1.34 0.66
CA ILE A 229 -0.83 -1.38 1.40
C ILE A 229 -0.66 -2.21 2.68
N LEU A 230 -0.10 -3.43 2.56
CA LEU A 230 0.14 -4.29 3.71
C LEU A 230 1.04 -3.59 4.74
N ALA A 231 2.12 -2.93 4.29
CA ALA A 231 2.98 -2.17 5.18
C ALA A 231 2.26 -1.04 5.93
N LEU A 232 1.39 -0.30 5.25
CA LEU A 232 0.57 0.75 5.87
C LEU A 232 -0.36 0.16 6.93
N LEU A 233 -1.03 -0.95 6.63
CA LEU A 233 -1.92 -1.61 7.58
C LEU A 233 -1.16 -2.14 8.80
N LEU A 234 -0.01 -2.78 8.61
CA LEU A 234 0.83 -3.24 9.71
C LEU A 234 1.30 -2.10 10.62
N GLU A 235 1.68 -0.95 10.04
CA GLU A 235 2.04 0.25 10.82
C GLU A 235 0.86 0.75 11.65
N LEU A 236 -0.31 0.93 11.03
CA LEU A 236 -1.52 1.41 11.72
C LEU A 236 -1.99 0.45 12.81
N PHE A 237 -2.01 -0.85 12.54
CA PHE A 237 -2.39 -1.87 13.52
C PHE A 237 -1.42 -1.92 14.69
N SER A 238 -0.13 -1.68 14.43
CA SER A 238 0.87 -1.64 15.50
C SER A 238 0.54 -0.59 16.57
N HIS A 239 -0.07 0.53 16.18
CA HIS A 239 -0.41 1.61 17.11
C HIS A 239 -1.61 1.29 18.01
N ILE A 240 -2.48 0.34 17.63
CA ILE A 240 -3.66 -0.02 18.43
C ILE A 240 -3.22 -0.63 19.77
N GLY A 241 -2.39 -1.68 19.73
CA GLY A 241 -1.93 -2.36 20.94
C GLY A 241 -0.96 -1.52 21.79
N SER A 242 -0.02 -0.82 21.14
CA SER A 242 0.90 0.10 21.84
C SER A 242 1.46 1.15 20.90
N SER A 243 1.47 2.41 21.33
CA SER A 243 1.99 3.52 20.55
C SER A 243 2.80 4.46 21.42
N LYS A 244 3.92 4.97 20.89
CA LYS A 244 4.66 6.09 21.49
C LYS A 244 4.13 7.45 21.01
N THR A 245 3.40 7.46 19.89
CA THR A 245 2.96 8.69 19.21
C THR A 245 1.49 9.02 19.52
N LEU A 246 0.65 8.00 19.71
CA LEU A 246 -0.78 8.15 19.97
C LEU A 246 -1.07 7.96 21.46
N SER A 247 -1.91 8.83 22.02
CA SER A 247 -2.47 8.68 23.36
C SER A 247 -3.45 7.50 23.41
N ASP A 248 -3.76 7.02 24.62
CA ASP A 248 -4.67 5.89 24.85
C ASP A 248 -6.06 6.10 24.24
N GLU A 249 -6.60 7.32 24.34
CA GLU A 249 -7.88 7.68 23.74
C GLU A 249 -7.85 7.55 22.21
N ARG A 250 -6.77 7.99 21.57
CA ARG A 250 -6.59 7.88 20.11
C ARG A 250 -6.41 6.45 19.64
N ARG A 251 -5.77 5.62 20.46
CA ARG A 251 -5.65 4.18 20.20
C ARG A 251 -7.02 3.50 20.23
N LYS A 252 -7.89 3.86 21.18
CA LYS A 252 -9.27 3.38 21.25
C LYS A 252 -10.11 3.83 20.05
N ILE A 253 -9.95 5.09 19.63
CA ILE A 253 -10.57 5.59 18.40
C ILE A 253 -10.14 4.75 17.19
N LEU A 254 -8.83 4.53 17.03
CA LEU A 254 -8.31 3.71 15.94
C LEU A 254 -8.86 2.27 15.99
N ALA A 255 -8.90 1.67 17.18
CA ALA A 255 -9.48 0.35 17.42
C ALA A 255 -10.96 0.30 17.01
N SER A 256 -11.76 1.28 17.44
CA SER A 256 -13.19 1.38 17.09
C SER A 256 -13.39 1.49 15.57
N ILE A 257 -12.57 2.30 14.89
CA ILE A 257 -12.66 2.52 13.44
C ILE A 257 -12.30 1.24 12.64
N PHE A 258 -11.39 0.42 13.16
CA PHE A 258 -11.10 -0.91 12.61
C PHE A 258 -12.04 -2.01 13.12
N GLY A 259 -13.10 -1.64 13.85
CA GLY A 259 -14.12 -2.56 14.35
C GLY A 259 -13.64 -3.51 15.45
N VAL A 260 -12.57 -3.17 16.17
CA VAL A 260 -11.95 -4.02 17.20
C VAL A 260 -12.77 -4.07 18.50
N GLU A 261 -13.39 -2.96 18.88
CA GLU A 261 -14.24 -2.87 20.07
C GLU A 261 -15.70 -3.25 19.74
N THR A 262 -16.00 -4.55 19.81
CA THR A 262 -17.38 -5.05 19.82
C THR A 262 -17.80 -5.40 21.26
N ALA A 263 -18.07 -4.39 22.07
CA ALA A 263 -18.67 -4.60 23.41
C ALA A 263 -19.74 -3.57 23.82
N ALA A 264 -19.95 -2.49 23.06
CA ALA A 264 -21.05 -1.55 23.31
C ALA A 264 -22.14 -1.71 22.25
N VAL A 265 -23.22 -2.38 22.66
CA VAL A 265 -24.60 -2.32 22.14
C VAL A 265 -24.79 -1.51 20.84
N GLY A 266 -24.96 -2.21 19.73
CA GLY A 266 -25.69 -1.69 18.55
C GLY A 266 -24.93 -0.81 17.55
N SER A 267 -23.65 -0.50 17.73
CA SER A 267 -22.89 0.20 16.69
C SER A 267 -22.58 -0.76 15.54
N LYS A 268 -23.28 -0.64 14.41
CA LYS A 268 -22.83 -1.19 13.12
C LYS A 268 -21.38 -0.72 12.93
N GLY A 269 -20.41 -1.63 13.00
CA GLY A 269 -18.99 -1.29 12.84
C GLY A 269 -18.79 -0.38 11.63
N SER A 270 -17.92 0.63 11.75
CA SER A 270 -17.67 1.59 10.68
C SER A 270 -17.26 0.83 9.42
N LYS A 271 -18.03 1.00 8.34
CA LYS A 271 -17.73 0.43 7.01
C LYS A 271 -16.62 1.25 6.36
N LEU A 272 -15.43 1.20 6.95
CA LEU A 272 -14.27 1.88 6.42
C LEU A 272 -13.62 1.01 5.34
N SER A 273 -13.26 1.63 4.23
CA SER A 273 -12.50 1.03 3.13
C SER A 273 -11.23 1.82 2.89
N LEU A 274 -10.16 1.14 2.47
CA LEU A 274 -8.88 1.75 2.13
C LEU A 274 -8.68 1.65 0.61
N TYR A 275 -8.60 2.80 -0.04
CA TYR A 275 -8.23 2.94 -1.44
C TYR A 275 -6.74 3.19 -1.57
N CYS A 276 -6.10 2.54 -2.54
CA CYS A 276 -4.71 2.78 -2.91
C CYS A 276 -4.62 3.07 -4.41
N LEU A 277 -4.28 4.32 -4.76
CA LEU A 277 -3.98 4.74 -6.13
C LEU A 277 -2.46 4.67 -6.35
N SER A 278 -2.03 3.82 -7.27
CA SER A 278 -0.62 3.63 -7.61
C SER A 278 -0.35 3.96 -9.08
N GLY A 279 0.81 4.54 -9.34
CA GLY A 279 1.19 4.93 -10.69
C GLY A 279 2.63 5.40 -10.80
N SER A 280 3.04 5.68 -12.03
CA SER A 280 4.38 6.14 -12.33
C SER A 280 4.44 7.67 -12.47
N ILE A 281 5.55 8.25 -12.05
CA ILE A 281 5.92 9.63 -12.32
C ILE A 281 6.77 9.62 -13.60
N GLU A 282 6.21 10.11 -14.70
CA GLU A 282 6.83 10.01 -16.02
C GLU A 282 7.08 11.36 -16.69
N GLY A 283 8.10 11.36 -17.56
CA GLY A 283 8.45 12.47 -18.45
C GLY A 283 9.18 13.62 -17.75
N THR A 284 9.65 14.56 -18.57
CA THR A 284 10.40 15.76 -18.12
C THR A 284 9.60 16.66 -17.19
N ARG A 285 8.27 16.58 -17.27
CA ARG A 285 7.33 17.34 -16.42
C ARG A 285 6.83 16.55 -15.20
N GLN A 286 7.41 15.39 -14.89
CA GLN A 286 7.12 14.56 -13.70
C GLN A 286 5.62 14.38 -13.45
N VAL A 287 4.92 13.90 -14.48
CA VAL A 287 3.46 13.76 -14.48
C VAL A 287 3.10 12.41 -13.89
N PHE A 288 2.12 12.39 -12.98
CA PHE A 288 1.58 11.12 -12.53
C PHE A 288 0.75 10.45 -13.62
N LYS A 289 1.01 9.16 -13.85
CA LYS A 289 0.17 8.27 -14.64
C LYS A 289 -0.30 7.14 -13.75
N ALA A 290 -1.59 7.17 -13.41
CA ALA A 290 -2.23 6.08 -12.68
C ALA A 290 -2.09 4.76 -13.46
N ARG A 291 -1.74 3.69 -12.76
CA ARG A 291 -1.60 2.33 -13.30
C ARG A 291 -2.49 1.32 -12.58
N HIS A 292 -2.79 1.56 -11.31
CA HIS A 292 -3.53 0.63 -10.48
C HIS A 292 -4.36 1.37 -9.43
N LEU A 293 -5.55 0.85 -9.13
CA LEU A 293 -6.36 1.26 -7.98
C LEU A 293 -6.84 -0.01 -7.28
N SER A 294 -6.49 -0.14 -6.00
CA SER A 294 -6.96 -1.20 -5.12
C SER A 294 -7.98 -0.66 -4.13
N ASN A 295 -8.90 -1.51 -3.67
CA ASN A 295 -9.85 -1.20 -2.61
C ASN A 295 -9.88 -2.34 -1.59
N ILE A 296 -9.52 -2.05 -0.34
CA ILE A 296 -9.53 -3.00 0.76
C ILE A 296 -10.67 -2.66 1.71
N THR A 297 -11.64 -3.56 1.81
CA THR A 297 -12.85 -3.37 2.62
C THR A 297 -12.85 -4.20 3.91
N GLN A 298 -12.05 -5.28 3.97
CA GLN A 298 -12.03 -6.24 5.08
C GLN A 298 -11.03 -5.86 6.19
N LEU A 299 -10.96 -4.57 6.54
CA LEU A 299 -9.94 -4.06 7.47
C LEU A 299 -10.00 -4.70 8.86
N HIS A 300 -11.21 -5.00 9.35
CA HIS A 300 -11.40 -5.70 10.63
C HIS A 300 -10.81 -7.12 10.61
N ALA A 301 -11.09 -7.89 9.57
CA ALA A 301 -10.57 -9.26 9.44
C ALA A 301 -9.05 -9.25 9.32
N LEU A 302 -8.47 -8.27 8.61
CA LEU A 302 -7.02 -8.10 8.50
C LEU A 302 -6.40 -7.73 9.86
N TYR A 303 -7.08 -6.94 10.67
CA TYR A 303 -6.63 -6.67 12.04
C TYR A 303 -6.68 -7.92 12.92
N LYS A 304 -7.73 -8.74 12.82
CA LYS A 304 -7.81 -10.01 13.56
C LYS A 304 -6.72 -10.99 13.16
N LEU A 305 -6.40 -11.07 11.87
CA LEU A 305 -5.27 -11.82 11.37
C LEU A 305 -3.94 -11.28 11.94
N TYR A 306 -3.78 -9.96 11.99
CA TYR A 306 -2.62 -9.31 12.62
C TYR A 306 -2.47 -9.68 14.10
N GLU A 307 -3.55 -9.60 14.91
CA GLU A 307 -3.52 -10.00 16.33
C GLU A 307 -3.07 -11.45 16.49
N GLY A 308 -3.62 -12.32 15.64
CA GLY A 308 -3.24 -13.72 15.54
C GLY A 308 -1.76 -13.95 15.28
N TRP A 309 -1.20 -13.24 14.30
CA TRP A 309 0.23 -13.30 14.02
C TRP A 309 1.10 -12.78 15.15
N ILE A 310 0.66 -11.71 15.84
CA ILE A 310 1.38 -11.21 17.02
C ILE A 310 1.40 -12.28 18.12
N ALA A 311 0.29 -12.99 18.35
CA ALA A 311 0.23 -14.09 19.30
C ALA A 311 1.11 -15.28 18.88
N ALA A 312 1.13 -15.64 17.58
CA ALA A 312 1.99 -16.69 17.04
C ALA A 312 3.50 -16.37 17.11
N LEU A 313 3.83 -15.10 17.33
CA LEU A 313 5.20 -14.59 17.48
C LEU A 313 5.53 -14.19 18.93
N ALA A 314 4.76 -14.65 19.92
CA ALA A 314 4.94 -14.27 21.33
C ALA A 314 6.33 -14.56 21.90
N ASP A 315 7.03 -15.58 21.37
CA ASP A 315 8.40 -15.93 21.78
C ASP A 315 9.45 -14.91 21.31
N SER A 316 9.10 -13.99 20.41
CA SER A 316 9.98 -12.91 19.99
C SER A 316 10.00 -11.79 21.02
N GLN A 317 11.19 -11.22 21.28
CA GLN A 317 11.34 -10.03 22.13
C GLN A 317 10.48 -8.85 21.64
N ASN A 318 10.26 -8.74 20.32
CA ASN A 318 9.42 -7.72 19.74
C ASN A 318 8.58 -8.32 18.60
N PRO A 319 7.40 -8.90 18.92
CA PRO A 319 6.56 -9.59 17.93
C PRO A 319 6.16 -8.70 16.75
N LYS A 320 5.92 -7.41 17.00
CA LYS A 320 5.55 -6.42 15.96
C LYS A 320 6.67 -6.21 14.95
N GLN A 321 7.89 -6.03 15.46
CA GLN A 321 9.07 -5.90 14.61
C GLN A 321 9.37 -7.21 13.89
N ALA A 322 9.24 -8.36 14.57
CA ALA A 322 9.42 -9.68 13.95
C ALA A 322 8.46 -9.87 12.78
N LEU A 323 7.17 -9.57 12.94
CA LEU A 323 6.18 -9.65 11.87
C LEU A 323 6.54 -8.76 10.67
N THR A 324 7.02 -7.54 10.94
CA THR A 324 7.55 -6.67 9.88
C THR A 324 8.73 -7.30 9.16
N GLN A 325 9.67 -7.92 9.89
CA GLN A 325 10.82 -8.60 9.30
C GLN A 325 10.41 -9.86 8.52
N VAL A 326 9.33 -10.53 8.93
CA VAL A 326 8.76 -11.66 8.18
C VAL A 326 8.44 -11.23 6.76
N PHE A 327 7.70 -10.13 6.57
CA PHE A 327 7.36 -9.67 5.23
C PHE A 327 8.53 -9.02 4.49
N ARG A 328 9.38 -8.25 5.19
CA ARG A 328 10.56 -7.62 4.59
C ARG A 328 11.48 -8.62 3.91
N GLN A 329 11.58 -9.86 4.41
CA GLN A 329 12.54 -10.82 3.88
C GLN A 329 12.25 -11.28 2.45
N PHE A 330 11.02 -11.13 1.95
CA PHE A 330 10.60 -11.61 0.61
C PHE A 330 11.12 -10.73 -0.53
N THR A 331 12.42 -10.46 -0.51
CA THR A 331 13.16 -9.71 -1.52
C THR A 331 14.34 -10.51 -2.03
N VAL A 332 14.79 -10.17 -3.24
CA VAL A 332 16.00 -10.72 -3.85
C VAL A 332 16.79 -9.57 -4.44
N SER A 333 18.09 -9.49 -4.14
CA SER A 333 18.97 -8.51 -4.77
C SER A 333 19.30 -8.97 -6.20
N GLN A 334 18.94 -8.16 -7.20
CA GLN A 334 19.33 -8.38 -8.60
C GLN A 334 19.97 -7.10 -9.15
N LYS A 335 21.23 -7.20 -9.60
CA LYS A 335 21.92 -6.12 -10.36
C LYS A 335 21.74 -4.72 -9.73
N GLN A 336 22.02 -4.59 -8.42
CA GLN A 336 21.94 -3.35 -7.62
C GLN A 336 20.51 -2.84 -7.29
N ARG A 337 19.45 -3.55 -7.67
CA ARG A 337 18.07 -3.25 -7.22
C ARG A 337 17.50 -4.44 -6.44
N GLU A 338 16.75 -4.15 -5.39
CA GLU A 338 15.96 -5.18 -4.72
C GLU A 338 14.68 -5.46 -5.51
N GLU A 339 14.52 -6.70 -5.94
CA GLU A 339 13.29 -7.24 -6.49
C GLU A 339 12.36 -7.65 -5.35
N THR A 340 11.11 -7.25 -5.43
CA THR A 340 10.11 -7.34 -4.35
C THR A 340 8.82 -8.05 -4.80
N ILE A 341 8.80 -8.60 -6.02
CA ILE A 341 7.64 -9.26 -6.61
C ILE A 341 7.04 -10.39 -5.75
N TRP A 342 7.86 -11.15 -5.00
CA TRP A 342 7.34 -12.18 -4.10
C TRP A 342 6.59 -11.58 -2.91
N ARG A 343 7.13 -10.53 -2.30
CA ARG A 343 6.44 -9.77 -1.24
C ARG A 343 5.12 -9.20 -1.75
N GLU A 344 5.11 -8.67 -2.96
CA GLU A 344 3.90 -8.18 -3.62
C GLU A 344 2.83 -9.28 -3.77
N LYS A 345 3.18 -10.43 -4.34
CA LYS A 345 2.23 -11.52 -4.57
C LYS A 345 1.70 -12.10 -3.26
N ILE A 346 2.56 -12.24 -2.25
CA ILE A 346 2.18 -12.69 -0.91
C ILE A 346 1.23 -11.67 -0.26
N ALA A 347 1.58 -10.38 -0.32
CA ALA A 347 0.74 -9.32 0.24
C ALA A 347 -0.62 -9.24 -0.46
N TRP A 348 -0.65 -9.36 -1.79
CA TRP A 348 -1.89 -9.43 -2.55
C TRP A 348 -2.76 -10.61 -2.10
N ALA A 349 -2.17 -11.81 -1.98
CA ALA A 349 -2.90 -12.99 -1.56
C ALA A 349 -3.51 -12.83 -0.15
N ILE A 350 -2.74 -12.26 0.77
CA ILE A 350 -3.18 -11.97 2.15
C ILE A 350 -4.31 -10.94 2.18
N LEU A 351 -4.18 -9.83 1.43
CA LEU A 351 -5.19 -8.77 1.40
C LEU A 351 -6.53 -9.26 0.85
N GLU A 352 -6.52 -10.28 -0.01
CA GLU A 352 -7.69 -10.95 -0.58
C GLU A 352 -8.12 -12.23 0.18
N PHE A 353 -7.47 -12.57 1.30
CA PHE A 353 -7.70 -13.83 2.05
C PHE A 353 -7.61 -15.10 1.19
N SER A 354 -6.74 -15.08 0.18
CA SER A 354 -6.45 -16.21 -0.71
C SER A 354 -5.18 -16.96 -0.27
N ASP A 355 -4.72 -17.95 -1.04
CA ASP A 355 -3.61 -18.82 -0.67
C ASP A 355 -2.23 -18.19 -1.02
N PRO A 356 -1.41 -17.76 -0.03
CA PRO A 356 -0.09 -17.17 -0.30
C PRO A 356 1.01 -18.22 -0.51
N LEU A 357 0.75 -19.50 -0.20
CA LEU A 357 1.78 -20.53 -0.13
C LEU A 357 2.52 -20.75 -1.46
N PRO A 358 1.86 -20.76 -2.63
CA PRO A 358 2.58 -20.91 -3.90
C PRO A 358 3.68 -19.86 -4.09
N TYR A 359 3.43 -18.62 -3.66
CA TYR A 359 4.40 -17.53 -3.79
C TYR A 359 5.54 -17.63 -2.78
N VAL A 360 5.29 -18.21 -1.61
CA VAL A 360 6.33 -18.55 -0.63
C VAL A 360 7.20 -19.70 -1.14
N GLU A 361 6.60 -20.75 -1.71
CA GLU A 361 7.30 -21.86 -2.35
C GLU A 361 8.19 -21.35 -3.49
N ASP A 362 7.63 -20.54 -4.40
CA ASP A 362 8.38 -19.92 -5.48
C ASP A 362 9.54 -19.07 -4.96
N TYR A 363 9.33 -18.30 -3.88
CA TYR A 363 10.39 -17.50 -3.27
C TYR A 363 11.56 -18.36 -2.77
N LEU A 364 11.28 -19.51 -2.17
CA LEU A 364 12.32 -20.40 -1.66
C LEU A 364 13.14 -21.04 -2.79
N PHE A 365 12.48 -21.53 -3.83
CA PHE A 365 13.16 -22.23 -4.93
C PHE A 365 13.78 -21.29 -5.97
N GLU A 366 13.17 -20.15 -6.25
CA GLU A 366 13.63 -19.23 -7.30
C GLU A 366 14.37 -18.03 -6.73
N GLY A 367 13.93 -17.51 -5.59
CA GLY A 367 14.56 -16.37 -4.94
C GLY A 367 15.77 -16.79 -4.10
N LYS A 368 15.55 -17.56 -3.03
CA LYS A 368 16.60 -17.91 -2.06
C LYS A 368 17.62 -18.90 -2.60
N LEU A 369 17.17 -20.00 -3.19
CA LEU A 369 18.07 -21.06 -3.62
C LEU A 369 19.04 -20.62 -4.75
N ARG A 370 18.60 -19.70 -5.61
CA ARG A 370 19.40 -19.14 -6.71
C ARG A 370 20.23 -17.92 -6.32
N SER A 371 19.99 -17.36 -5.12
CA SER A 371 20.77 -16.23 -4.63
C SER A 371 22.15 -16.68 -4.14
N ASP A 372 23.12 -15.76 -4.21
CA ASP A 372 24.49 -15.99 -3.72
C ASP A 372 24.49 -16.29 -2.20
N ASN A 373 23.53 -15.71 -1.46
CA ASN A 373 23.36 -15.92 -0.02
C ASN A 373 22.10 -16.75 0.28
N LYS A 374 22.23 -18.07 0.11
CA LYS A 374 21.20 -19.07 0.41
C LYS A 374 20.82 -19.00 1.88
N THR A 375 19.66 -18.41 2.15
CA THR A 375 19.15 -18.18 3.50
C THR A 375 17.77 -18.80 3.68
N PRO A 376 17.52 -19.46 4.82
CA PRO A 376 16.20 -19.99 5.14
C PRO A 376 15.22 -18.86 5.52
N LEU A 377 13.95 -19.23 5.71
CA LEU A 377 12.96 -18.37 6.36
C LEU A 377 13.33 -18.17 7.84
N VAL A 378 13.26 -16.90 8.25
CA VAL A 378 13.72 -16.39 9.56
C VAL A 378 12.61 -15.58 10.26
N TRP A 379 12.88 -15.08 11.48
CA TRP A 379 11.95 -14.21 12.23
C TRP A 379 10.58 -14.80 12.58
N GLY A 380 10.45 -16.12 12.55
CA GLY A 380 9.19 -16.80 12.83
C GLY A 380 8.22 -16.85 11.64
N THR A 381 8.69 -16.71 10.39
CA THR A 381 7.83 -16.83 9.20
C THR A 381 7.00 -18.10 9.18
N VAL A 382 7.57 -19.22 9.63
CA VAL A 382 6.86 -20.50 9.70
C VAL A 382 5.63 -20.37 10.61
N ASN A 383 5.77 -19.78 11.80
CA ASN A 383 4.63 -19.58 12.71
C ASN A 383 3.55 -18.67 12.10
N VAL A 384 3.95 -17.63 11.36
CA VAL A 384 3.03 -16.72 10.66
C VAL A 384 2.25 -17.47 9.55
N ILE A 385 2.94 -18.33 8.79
CA ILE A 385 2.35 -19.17 7.75
C ILE A 385 1.42 -20.20 8.36
N ASP A 386 1.86 -20.91 9.41
CA ASP A 386 1.09 -21.97 10.07
C ASP A 386 -0.22 -21.40 10.65
N TYR A 387 -0.15 -20.21 11.26
CA TYR A 387 -1.33 -19.50 11.73
C TYR A 387 -2.29 -19.18 10.57
N TYR A 388 -1.78 -18.68 9.43
CA TYR A 388 -2.60 -18.40 8.26
C TYR A 388 -3.24 -19.67 7.68
N CYS A 389 -2.49 -20.76 7.59
CA CYS A 389 -2.98 -22.06 7.15
C CYS A 389 -4.14 -22.55 8.03
N LYS A 390 -3.99 -22.43 9.35
CA LYS A 390 -5.01 -22.85 10.32
C LYS A 390 -6.25 -21.96 10.24
N GLU A 391 -6.08 -20.65 10.38
CA GLU A 391 -7.21 -19.74 10.63
C GLU A 391 -7.88 -19.24 9.35
N VAL A 392 -7.14 -19.06 8.26
CA VAL A 392 -7.68 -18.55 6.98
C VAL A 392 -7.95 -19.68 6.00
N LEU A 393 -6.99 -20.59 5.82
CA LEU A 393 -7.13 -21.72 4.90
C LEU A 393 -7.86 -22.93 5.52
N SER A 394 -8.26 -22.83 6.80
CA SER A 394 -9.00 -23.85 7.54
C SER A 394 -8.33 -25.23 7.55
N MET A 395 -6.98 -25.26 7.54
CA MET A 395 -6.23 -26.51 7.63
C MET A 395 -6.18 -27.02 9.07
N GLU A 396 -6.34 -28.33 9.24
CA GLU A 396 -6.30 -28.91 10.57
C GLU A 396 -4.89 -28.87 11.18
N GLU A 397 -4.81 -28.49 12.45
CA GLU A 397 -3.54 -28.32 13.17
C GLU A 397 -2.70 -29.61 13.22
N LYS A 398 -3.36 -30.78 13.30
CA LYS A 398 -2.68 -32.08 13.25
C LYS A 398 -1.93 -32.25 11.92
N LEU A 399 -2.58 -31.95 10.79
CA LEU A 399 -1.97 -32.06 9.47
C LEU A 399 -0.77 -31.11 9.34
N ILE A 400 -0.92 -29.84 9.77
CA ILE A 400 0.17 -28.85 9.75
C ILE A 400 1.40 -29.37 10.51
N LYS A 401 1.23 -29.91 11.72
CA LYS A 401 2.33 -30.47 12.53
C LYS A 401 3.01 -31.65 11.85
N VAL A 402 2.23 -32.55 11.24
CA VAL A 402 2.78 -33.72 10.52
C VAL A 402 3.58 -33.25 9.30
N LEU A 403 3.05 -32.32 8.51
CA LEU A 403 3.74 -31.75 7.35
C LEU A 403 5.05 -31.06 7.76
N MET A 404 5.03 -30.29 8.86
CA MET A 404 6.22 -29.62 9.39
C MET A 404 7.28 -30.61 9.83
N GLY A 405 6.90 -31.65 10.59
CA GLY A 405 7.80 -32.69 11.07
C GLY A 405 8.42 -33.50 9.94
N PHE A 406 7.58 -34.05 9.05
CA PHE A 406 8.04 -34.84 7.92
C PHE A 406 8.84 -34.00 6.91
N GLY A 407 8.34 -32.81 6.56
CA GLY A 407 9.02 -31.88 5.66
C GLY A 407 10.38 -31.45 6.18
N SER A 408 10.48 -31.11 7.47
CA SER A 408 11.77 -30.74 8.07
C SER A 408 12.79 -31.88 8.00
N ASN A 409 12.36 -33.12 8.26
CA ASN A 409 13.22 -34.30 8.14
C ASN A 409 13.64 -34.56 6.69
N LEU A 410 12.70 -34.48 5.74
CA LEU A 410 12.95 -34.62 4.31
C LEU A 410 14.01 -33.62 3.83
N GLY A 411 13.84 -32.34 4.16
CA GLY A 411 14.78 -31.29 3.80
C GLY A 411 16.19 -31.49 4.38
N LYS A 412 16.27 -31.93 5.65
CA LYS A 412 17.54 -32.23 6.31
C LYS A 412 18.26 -33.40 5.63
N GLN A 413 17.56 -34.50 5.37
CA GLN A 413 18.13 -35.67 4.69
C GLN A 413 18.59 -35.33 3.27
N SER A 414 17.81 -34.55 2.52
CA SER A 414 18.21 -34.05 1.20
C SER A 414 19.50 -33.23 1.25
N ALA A 415 19.72 -32.42 2.29
CA ALA A 415 20.95 -31.65 2.47
C ALA A 415 22.15 -32.55 2.84
N GLU A 416 21.97 -33.47 3.80
CA GLU A 416 23.02 -34.39 4.26
C GLU A 416 23.51 -35.31 3.13
N LYS A 417 22.59 -35.88 2.35
CA LYS A 417 22.91 -36.74 1.21
C LYS A 417 23.24 -35.96 -0.08
N LYS A 418 23.20 -34.62 -0.05
CA LYS A 418 23.40 -33.73 -1.20
C LYS A 418 22.49 -34.08 -2.41
N ASP A 419 21.28 -34.57 -2.14
CA ASP A 419 20.28 -34.92 -3.16
C ASP A 419 19.09 -33.97 -3.10
N MET A 420 19.07 -33.01 -4.03
CA MET A 420 17.95 -32.07 -4.21
C MET A 420 16.85 -32.58 -5.14
N SER A 421 17.06 -33.71 -5.83
CA SER A 421 16.16 -34.15 -6.89
C SER A 421 14.75 -34.41 -6.39
N VAL A 422 14.61 -34.97 -5.18
CA VAL A 422 13.34 -35.22 -4.51
C VAL A 422 12.60 -33.91 -4.19
N LEU A 423 13.31 -32.86 -3.77
CA LEU A 423 12.69 -31.55 -3.48
C LEU A 423 12.14 -30.89 -4.75
N TYR A 424 12.88 -30.97 -5.87
CA TYR A 424 12.39 -30.47 -7.16
C TYR A 424 11.25 -31.32 -7.71
N ALA A 425 11.32 -32.64 -7.58
CA ALA A 425 10.24 -33.54 -7.99
C ALA A 425 8.96 -33.27 -7.18
N LEU A 426 9.09 -33.01 -5.87
CA LEU A 426 7.98 -32.66 -5.00
C LEU A 426 7.30 -31.37 -5.45
N ARG A 427 8.06 -30.30 -5.68
CA ARG A 427 7.51 -29.03 -6.20
C ARG A 427 6.77 -29.24 -7.53
N ASN A 428 7.40 -29.97 -8.44
CA ASN A 428 6.94 -30.12 -9.83
C ASN A 428 5.84 -31.16 -10.04
N ALA A 429 5.45 -31.93 -9.02
CA ALA A 429 4.37 -32.91 -9.13
C ALA A 429 3.06 -32.23 -9.57
N LYS A 430 2.47 -32.71 -10.67
CA LYS A 430 1.32 -32.11 -11.36
C LYS A 430 -0.01 -32.74 -10.97
N ASN A 431 0.01 -33.98 -10.50
CA ASN A 431 -1.15 -34.72 -10.04
C ASN A 431 -0.82 -35.49 -8.74
N VAL A 432 -1.86 -36.09 -8.16
CA VAL A 432 -1.76 -36.83 -6.90
C VAL A 432 -0.87 -38.08 -7.06
N GLU A 433 -0.94 -38.79 -8.19
CA GLU A 433 -0.12 -39.99 -8.39
C GLU A 433 1.38 -39.68 -8.42
N GLU A 434 1.77 -38.60 -9.11
CA GLU A 434 3.14 -38.09 -9.12
C GLU A 434 3.59 -37.68 -7.72
N TYR A 435 2.73 -36.99 -6.97
CA TYR A 435 3.01 -36.63 -5.57
C TYR A 435 3.29 -37.85 -4.70
N LEU A 436 2.41 -38.86 -4.73
CA LEU A 436 2.58 -40.09 -3.96
C LEU A 436 3.83 -40.88 -4.40
N LYS A 437 4.13 -40.88 -5.71
CA LYS A 437 5.36 -41.49 -6.23
C LYS A 437 6.61 -40.81 -5.70
N VAL A 438 6.61 -39.48 -5.60
CA VAL A 438 7.73 -38.72 -5.03
C VAL A 438 7.89 -39.03 -3.54
N LEU A 439 6.81 -39.14 -2.77
CA LEU A 439 6.89 -39.53 -1.36
C LEU A 439 7.45 -40.95 -1.18
N ASN A 440 7.04 -41.88 -2.05
CA ASN A 440 7.56 -43.25 -2.03
C ASN A 440 9.06 -43.29 -2.39
N ASP A 441 9.48 -42.53 -3.40
CA ASP A 441 10.89 -42.38 -3.77
C ASP A 441 11.72 -41.79 -2.61
N ALA A 442 11.18 -40.77 -1.92
CA ALA A 442 11.80 -40.19 -0.73
C ALA A 442 11.97 -41.23 0.40
N GLN A 443 10.96 -42.08 0.63
CA GLN A 443 11.02 -43.15 1.63
C GLN A 443 12.16 -44.13 1.37
N PHE A 444 12.34 -44.58 0.12
CA PHE A 444 13.42 -45.52 -0.21
C PHE A 444 14.79 -44.86 -0.23
N ARG A 445 14.93 -43.67 -0.83
CA ARG A 445 16.23 -42.98 -0.94
C ARG A 445 16.75 -42.48 0.40
N PHE A 446 15.87 -42.03 1.27
CA PHE A 446 16.23 -41.45 2.57
C PHE A 446 15.93 -42.37 3.75
N GLU A 447 15.43 -43.59 3.50
CA GLU A 447 15.11 -44.59 4.54
C GLU A 447 14.18 -44.02 5.63
N MET A 448 13.20 -43.21 5.22
CA MET A 448 12.28 -42.53 6.12
C MET A 448 10.85 -43.04 5.97
N MET A 449 10.11 -43.04 7.08
CA MET A 449 8.69 -43.40 7.07
C MET A 449 7.84 -42.22 6.62
N VAL A 450 6.97 -42.43 5.64
CA VAL A 450 5.96 -41.46 5.21
C VAL A 450 4.71 -41.59 6.11
N PRO A 451 4.30 -40.52 6.81
CA PRO A 451 3.09 -40.55 7.65
C PRO A 451 1.83 -40.82 6.82
N ARG A 452 0.87 -41.55 7.40
CA ARG A 452 -0.39 -41.88 6.70
C ARG A 452 -1.23 -40.63 6.43
N GLU A 453 -1.18 -39.65 7.33
CA GLU A 453 -1.94 -38.41 7.24
C GLU A 453 -1.62 -37.56 6.00
N ILE A 454 -0.49 -37.79 5.33
CA ILE A 454 -0.10 -37.06 4.12
C ILE A 454 -0.27 -37.88 2.83
N VAL A 455 -0.81 -39.11 2.93
CA VAL A 455 -1.07 -40.00 1.79
C VAL A 455 -2.52 -40.49 1.73
N GLU A 456 -3.26 -40.46 2.83
CA GLU A 456 -4.66 -40.86 2.88
C GLU A 456 -5.55 -39.88 2.09
N LEU A 457 -5.96 -40.32 0.91
CA LEU A 457 -6.85 -39.58 0.03
C LEU A 457 -8.30 -39.73 0.47
N GLN A 458 -8.99 -38.60 0.51
CA GLN A 458 -10.42 -38.49 0.66
C GLN A 458 -11.04 -38.10 -0.69
N GLU A 459 -12.36 -37.94 -0.72
CA GLU A 459 -13.09 -37.51 -1.91
C GLU A 459 -12.49 -36.23 -2.52
N GLU A 460 -12.60 -36.10 -3.84
CA GLU A 460 -12.13 -34.93 -4.61
C GLU A 460 -10.62 -34.65 -4.51
N SER A 461 -9.79 -35.68 -4.33
CA SER A 461 -8.33 -35.53 -4.23
C SER A 461 -7.91 -34.62 -3.07
N LYS A 462 -8.61 -34.72 -1.94
CA LYS A 462 -8.27 -34.03 -0.69
C LYS A 462 -7.45 -34.95 0.20
N ILE A 463 -6.56 -34.36 0.99
CA ILE A 463 -5.84 -35.01 2.08
C ILE A 463 -6.22 -34.24 3.33
N PHE A 464 -6.90 -34.91 4.28
CA PHE A 464 -7.34 -34.31 5.53
C PHE A 464 -8.17 -33.02 5.30
N ASN A 465 -9.22 -33.14 4.47
CA ASN A 465 -10.11 -32.07 3.99
C ASN A 465 -9.42 -30.90 3.25
N THR A 466 -8.13 -31.01 2.98
CA THR A 466 -7.34 -29.96 2.32
C THR A 466 -7.03 -30.38 0.89
N PRO A 467 -7.12 -29.48 -0.12
CA PRO A 467 -6.68 -29.80 -1.48
C PRO A 467 -5.24 -30.32 -1.48
N TRP A 468 -4.98 -31.46 -2.14
CA TRP A 468 -3.65 -32.08 -2.15
C TRP A 468 -2.53 -31.13 -2.61
N VAL A 469 -2.83 -30.21 -3.54
CA VAL A 469 -1.88 -29.20 -4.02
C VAL A 469 -1.38 -28.33 -2.88
N ARG A 470 -2.26 -27.95 -1.95
CA ARG A 470 -1.90 -27.14 -0.78
C ARG A 470 -1.04 -27.94 0.19
N VAL A 471 -1.39 -29.21 0.42
CA VAL A 471 -0.59 -30.14 1.24
C VAL A 471 0.81 -30.29 0.66
N LYS A 472 0.92 -30.50 -0.66
CA LYS A 472 2.19 -30.56 -1.40
C LYS A 472 3.01 -29.28 -1.25
N THR A 473 2.41 -28.12 -1.53
CA THR A 473 3.11 -26.83 -1.47
C THR A 473 3.59 -26.53 -0.05
N LEU A 474 2.77 -26.77 0.97
CA LEU A 474 3.19 -26.57 2.36
C LEU A 474 4.32 -27.53 2.77
N LEU A 475 4.25 -28.80 2.37
CA LEU A 475 5.32 -29.78 2.59
C LEU A 475 6.63 -29.32 1.92
N SER A 476 6.54 -28.84 0.68
CA SER A 476 7.66 -28.33 -0.11
C SER A 476 8.31 -27.12 0.55
N ILE A 477 7.51 -26.20 1.11
CA ILE A 477 8.00 -25.05 1.90
C ILE A 477 8.81 -25.53 3.11
N TYR A 478 8.27 -26.44 3.92
CA TYR A 478 8.99 -26.94 5.11
C TYR A 478 10.28 -27.68 4.73
N ALA A 479 10.24 -28.52 3.70
CA ALA A 479 11.39 -29.27 3.23
C ALA A 479 12.48 -28.36 2.68
N MET A 480 12.14 -27.43 1.77
CA MET A 480 13.13 -26.51 1.22
C MET A 480 13.69 -25.56 2.29
N ASN A 481 12.86 -25.08 3.21
CA ASN A 481 13.32 -24.24 4.31
C ASN A 481 14.32 -24.98 5.22
N SER A 482 14.04 -26.25 5.57
CA SER A 482 14.94 -27.09 6.37
C SER A 482 16.24 -27.43 5.64
N TYR A 483 16.16 -27.69 4.33
CA TYR A 483 17.32 -27.86 3.47
C TYR A 483 18.25 -26.64 3.51
N LEU A 484 17.70 -25.43 3.33
CA LEU A 484 18.46 -24.17 3.39
C LEU A 484 19.05 -23.91 4.78
N ARG A 485 18.34 -24.26 5.86
CA ARG A 485 18.88 -24.18 7.24
C ARG A 485 20.11 -25.06 7.41
N THR A 486 20.02 -26.29 6.92
CA THR A 486 21.10 -27.29 7.04
C THR A 486 22.34 -26.87 6.25
N LEU A 487 22.16 -26.34 5.03
CA LEU A 487 23.28 -25.78 4.25
C LEU A 487 23.99 -24.64 4.98
N LYS A 488 23.24 -23.73 5.62
CA LYS A 488 23.83 -22.61 6.35
C LYS A 488 24.60 -23.08 7.59
N GLY A 489 24.01 -23.98 8.38
CA GLY A 489 24.68 -24.55 9.56
C GLY A 489 25.92 -25.38 9.23
N GLY A 490 25.96 -26.02 8.05
CA GLY A 490 27.16 -26.72 7.56
C GLY A 490 28.29 -25.79 7.12
N ASN A 491 27.98 -24.58 6.65
CA ASN A 491 28.98 -23.60 6.21
C ASN A 491 29.67 -22.85 7.36
N GLU A 492 28.99 -22.63 8.49
CA GLU A 492 29.60 -22.03 9.69
C GLU A 492 30.64 -22.96 10.35
N GLY A 493 30.60 -24.27 10.05
CA GLY A 493 31.59 -25.27 10.50
C GLY A 493 32.79 -25.47 9.56
N GLN A 494 32.84 -24.81 8.40
CA GLN A 494 33.94 -24.95 7.41
C GLN A 494 34.67 -23.63 7.11
N GLY A 495 34.34 -22.54 7.81
CA GLY A 495 34.94 -21.21 7.64
C GLY A 495 35.88 -20.77 8.76
N GLY A 496 36.45 -21.72 9.51
CA GLY A 496 37.53 -21.44 10.46
C GLY A 496 38.89 -21.65 9.81
N GLU A 497 39.40 -20.63 9.09
CA GLU A 497 40.82 -20.29 8.92
C GLU A 497 40.98 -19.25 7.79
N LYS A 498 41.21 -17.99 8.19
CA LYS A 498 42.35 -17.13 7.80
C LYS A 498 42.01 -15.64 8.00
N ASP A 499 42.56 -15.14 9.10
CA ASP A 499 43.44 -13.97 9.23
C ASP A 499 43.13 -12.64 8.50
N GLU A 500 43.16 -11.61 9.35
CA GLU A 500 43.28 -10.14 9.15
C GLU A 500 41.99 -9.30 8.95
#